data_AF-X1VBQ2-F1
#
_entry.id   AF-X1VBQ2-F1
#
_cell.length_a   1.000
_cell.length_b   1.000
_cell.length_c   1.000
_cell.angle_alpha   90.00
_cell.angle_beta   90.00
_cell.angle_gamma   90.00
#
_symmetry.space_group_name_H-M   'P 1'
#
loop_
_entity.id
_entity.type
_entity.pdbx_description
1 polymer ?
#
loop_
_entity_poly.entity_id
_entity_poly.type
_entity_poly.pdbx_seq_one_letter_code
_entity_poly.pdbx_strand_id
1 'polypeptide(L)'
;QEDFTENGQVYDLILDVVTYRSIFDYKRALGPGGIYVMLGGGSYARVFQGMLLGPLISMTESLSGGKAGRKMGLLMHKPNKKDLNFMTELFEAGKIAPVIDKRYRLSEVAEAFRYFGEGLARGKIVLTV
;
A
#
# COMPACT_ATOMS: atom_id res chain seq x y z
N GLN A 1 -10.85 -18.19 0.75
CA GLN A 1 -9.99 -16.98 0.77
C GLN A 1 -8.69 -17.38 1.45
N GLU A 2 -7.54 -17.13 0.84
CA GLU A 2 -6.23 -17.53 1.38
C GLU A 2 -5.60 -16.37 2.17
N ASP A 3 -4.94 -16.69 3.29
CA ASP A 3 -4.14 -15.75 4.06
C ASP A 3 -2.67 -15.85 3.66
N PHE A 4 -2.18 -14.88 2.88
CA PHE A 4 -0.80 -14.87 2.42
C PHE A 4 0.23 -14.77 3.56
N THR A 5 -0.18 -14.38 4.77
CA THR A 5 0.71 -14.31 5.94
C THR A 5 0.86 -15.65 6.67
N GLU A 6 0.12 -16.67 6.22
CA GLU A 6 0.09 -18.02 6.80
C GLU A 6 0.45 -19.13 5.79
N ASN A 7 0.67 -18.78 4.52
CA ASN A 7 0.94 -19.75 3.45
C ASN A 7 2.40 -20.25 3.39
N GLY A 8 3.25 -19.85 4.34
CA GLY A 8 4.66 -20.24 4.44
C GLY A 8 5.61 -19.55 3.45
N GLN A 9 5.09 -18.68 2.58
CA GLN A 9 5.93 -17.87 1.68
C GLN A 9 6.50 -16.65 2.40
N VAL A 10 7.62 -16.15 1.89
CA VAL A 10 8.26 -14.92 2.36
C VAL A 10 8.47 -13.94 1.22
N TYR A 11 8.39 -12.65 1.53
CA TYR A 11 8.44 -11.57 0.56
C TYR A 11 9.56 -10.57 0.89
N ASP A 12 10.18 -10.02 -0.15
CA ASP A 12 11.17 -8.95 -0.03
C ASP A 12 10.53 -7.58 0.15
N LEU A 13 9.30 -7.41 -0.36
CA LEU A 13 8.53 -6.18 -0.25
C LEU A 13 7.04 -6.51 -0.07
N ILE A 14 6.43 -5.91 0.96
CA ILE A 14 4.98 -5.88 1.16
C ILE A 14 4.55 -4.42 1.15
N LEU A 15 3.76 -4.04 0.15
CA LEU A 15 3.09 -2.74 0.06
C LEU A 15 1.63 -2.89 0.52
N ASP A 16 1.33 -2.45 1.73
CA ASP A 16 0.00 -2.55 2.32
C ASP A 16 -0.82 -1.29 2.09
N VAL A 17 -1.82 -1.40 1.21
CA VAL A 17 -2.68 -0.28 0.80
C VAL A 17 -3.96 -0.15 1.63
N VAL A 18 -4.23 -1.08 2.56
CA VAL A 18 -5.48 -1.08 3.34
C VAL A 18 -5.25 -1.21 4.85
N THR A 19 -4.20 -1.86 5.32
CA THR A 19 -3.81 -1.88 6.75
C THR A 19 -4.87 -2.47 7.69
N TYR A 20 -5.24 -3.74 7.47
CA TYR A 20 -6.16 -4.48 8.35
C TYR A 20 -5.49 -5.53 9.27
N ARG A 21 -4.27 -5.97 8.95
CA ARG A 21 -3.57 -7.04 9.71
C ARG A 21 -2.56 -6.47 10.70
N SER A 22 -2.01 -7.33 11.56
CA SER A 22 -1.01 -6.90 12.53
C SER A 22 0.31 -6.69 11.82
N ILE A 23 1.10 -5.73 12.31
CA ILE A 23 2.49 -5.64 11.91
C ILE A 23 3.26 -6.96 12.13
N PHE A 24 2.87 -7.77 13.12
CA PHE A 24 3.51 -9.07 13.35
C PHE A 24 3.19 -10.12 12.27
N ASP A 25 2.00 -10.04 11.67
CA ASP A 25 1.62 -10.92 10.56
C ASP A 25 2.49 -10.61 9.33
N TYR A 26 2.67 -9.33 9.02
CA TYR A 26 3.56 -8.90 7.95
C TYR A 26 5.02 -9.20 8.26
N LYS A 27 5.47 -9.05 9.51
CA LYS A 27 6.84 -9.40 9.92
C LYS A 27 7.15 -10.87 9.63
N ARG A 28 6.20 -11.77 9.93
CA ARG A 28 6.32 -13.21 9.68
C ARG A 28 6.41 -13.53 8.18
N ALA A 29 5.65 -12.81 7.36
CA ALA A 29 5.66 -12.93 5.91
C ALA A 29 6.87 -12.26 5.24
N LEU A 30 7.72 -11.53 5.96
CA LEU A 30 8.91 -10.90 5.39
C LEU A 30 10.14 -11.80 5.47
N GLY A 31 10.85 -11.89 4.34
CA GLY A 31 12.18 -12.47 4.27
C GLY A 31 13.21 -11.65 5.07
N PRO A 32 14.41 -12.21 5.34
CA PRO A 32 15.53 -11.43 5.87
C PRO A 32 15.81 -10.20 4.98
N GLY A 33 15.92 -9.02 5.59
CA GLY A 33 16.11 -7.75 4.86
C GLY A 33 14.86 -7.19 4.17
N GLY A 34 13.73 -7.90 4.26
CA GLY A 34 12.47 -7.50 3.63
C GLY A 34 11.91 -6.18 4.17
N ILE A 35 11.13 -5.52 3.33
CA ILE A 35 10.55 -4.20 3.60
C ILE A 35 9.02 -4.31 3.64
N TYR A 36 8.43 -3.87 4.73
CA TYR A 36 6.99 -3.61 4.83
C TYR A 36 6.75 -2.11 4.86
N VAL A 37 5.87 -1.64 3.99
CA VAL A 37 5.40 -0.26 3.98
C VAL A 37 3.88 -0.21 3.87
N MET A 38 3.24 0.56 4.74
CA MET A 38 1.80 0.80 4.69
C MET A 38 1.46 2.18 4.17
N LEU A 39 0.30 2.32 3.52
CA LEU A 39 -0.28 3.61 3.09
C LEU A 39 -1.36 4.11 4.06
N GLY A 40 -1.94 3.24 4.89
CA GLY A 40 -3.07 3.53 5.79
C GLY A 40 -4.43 3.18 5.19
N GLY A 41 -5.51 3.71 5.78
CA GLY A 41 -6.87 3.70 5.19
C GLY A 41 -7.88 2.70 5.79
N GLY A 42 -7.45 1.58 6.35
CA GLY A 42 -8.34 0.57 6.96
C GLY A 42 -8.48 0.72 8.46
N SER A 43 -7.78 -0.10 9.25
CA SER A 43 -7.91 -0.08 10.70
C SER A 43 -6.98 0.94 11.34
N TYR A 44 -7.54 2.00 11.96
CA TYR A 44 -6.77 2.97 12.72
C TYR A 44 -5.89 2.32 13.78
N ALA A 45 -6.40 1.32 14.52
CA ALA A 45 -5.62 0.60 15.52
C ALA A 45 -4.39 -0.10 14.92
N ARG A 46 -4.49 -0.67 13.72
CA ARG A 46 -3.37 -1.32 13.02
C ARG A 46 -2.40 -0.31 12.44
N VAL A 47 -2.89 0.83 11.94
CA VAL A 47 -2.04 1.96 11.53
C VAL A 47 -1.22 2.46 12.73
N PHE A 48 -1.86 2.72 13.88
CA PHE A 48 -1.16 3.13 15.09
C PHE A 48 -0.16 2.08 15.58
N GLN A 49 -0.55 0.80 15.59
CA GLN A 49 0.37 -0.29 15.91
C GLN A 49 1.60 -0.27 15.01
N GLY A 50 1.42 -0.12 13.69
CA GLY A 50 2.51 -0.09 12.73
C GLY A 50 3.42 1.13 12.90
N MET A 51 2.85 2.31 13.18
CA MET A 51 3.63 3.53 13.41
C MET A 51 4.48 3.44 14.68
N LEU A 52 3.93 2.88 15.76
CA LEU A 52 4.63 2.77 17.04
C LEU A 52 5.65 1.64 17.05
N LEU A 53 5.28 0.45 16.55
CA LEU A 53 6.11 -0.74 16.66
C LEU A 53 7.06 -0.93 15.48
N GLY A 54 6.75 -0.39 14.30
CA GLY A 54 7.58 -0.56 13.09
C GLY A 54 9.04 -0.13 13.26
N PRO A 55 9.31 1.08 13.79
CA PRO A 55 10.68 1.53 14.07
C PRO A 55 11.39 0.62 15.08
N LEU A 56 10.72 0.22 16.16
CA LEU A 56 11.30 -0.65 17.20
C LEU A 56 11.65 -2.04 16.65
N ILE A 57 10.75 -2.64 15.87
CA ILE A 57 10.99 -3.92 15.20
C ILE A 57 12.18 -3.80 14.24
N SER A 58 12.25 -2.71 13.48
CA SER A 58 13.34 -2.51 12.52
C SER A 58 14.70 -2.36 13.21
N MET A 59 14.74 -1.63 14.33
CA MET A 59 15.95 -1.44 15.13
C MET A 59 16.44 -2.76 15.75
N THR A 60 15.56 -3.50 16.43
CA THR A 60 15.92 -4.76 17.10
C THR A 60 16.44 -5.82 16.14
N GLU A 61 15.86 -5.95 14.93
CA GLU A 61 16.33 -6.89 13.91
C GLU A 61 17.69 -6.50 13.34
N SER A 62 17.99 -5.21 13.20
CA SER A 62 19.28 -4.74 12.70
C SER A 62 20.46 -5.04 13.64
N LEU A 63 20.18 -5.24 14.94
CA LEU A 63 21.18 -5.58 15.96
C LEU A 63 21.41 -7.09 16.11
N SER A 64 20.55 -7.93 15.51
CA SER A 64 20.70 -9.38 15.53
C SER A 64 21.76 -9.81 14.49
N GLY A 65 23.02 -9.89 14.94
CA GLY A 65 24.24 -10.04 14.13
C GLY A 65 24.40 -11.30 13.28
N GLY A 66 23.42 -11.62 12.42
CA GLY A 66 23.51 -12.71 11.45
C GLY A 66 22.54 -12.63 10.26
N LYS A 67 21.56 -11.72 10.24
CA LYS A 67 20.62 -11.54 9.12
C LYS A 67 20.39 -10.05 8.84
N ALA A 68 20.15 -9.69 7.58
CA ALA A 68 19.73 -8.33 7.26
C ALA A 68 18.42 -8.01 8.00
N GLY A 69 18.42 -6.92 8.78
CA GLY A 69 17.26 -6.51 9.57
C GLY A 69 16.08 -6.12 8.67
N ARG A 70 14.88 -6.58 9.02
CA ARG A 70 13.64 -6.19 8.33
C ARG A 70 13.34 -4.72 8.58
N LYS A 71 12.76 -4.04 7.59
CA LYS A 71 12.32 -2.64 7.71
C LYS A 71 10.81 -2.57 7.65
N MET A 72 10.19 -1.89 8.60
CA MET A 72 8.73 -1.83 8.70
C MET A 72 8.28 -0.41 9.07
N GLY A 73 7.35 0.17 8.31
CA GLY A 73 6.84 1.50 8.63
C GLY A 73 5.75 2.04 7.72
N LEU A 74 5.44 3.33 7.91
CA LEU A 74 4.52 4.10 7.08
C LEU A 74 5.25 4.69 5.89
N LEU A 75 4.70 4.56 4.68
CA LEU A 75 5.22 5.27 3.52
C LEU A 75 4.72 6.72 3.54
N MET A 76 5.53 7.60 4.08
CA MET A 76 5.30 9.04 4.01
C MET A 76 5.65 9.54 2.60
N HIS A 77 4.66 9.61 1.72
CA HIS A 77 4.86 10.15 0.39
C HIS A 77 4.96 11.69 0.44
N LYS A 78 5.93 12.26 -0.28
CA LYS A 78 6.02 13.70 -0.51
C LYS A 78 5.87 13.94 -2.01
N PRO A 79 4.73 14.51 -2.47
CA PRO A 79 4.55 14.85 -3.87
C PRO A 79 5.71 15.71 -4.38
N ASN A 80 6.26 15.35 -5.53
CA ASN A 80 7.36 16.10 -6.13
C ASN A 80 7.27 16.07 -7.67
N LYS A 81 7.78 17.12 -8.30
CA LYS A 81 7.69 17.32 -9.76
C LYS A 81 8.49 16.28 -10.54
N LYS A 82 9.64 15.84 -10.01
CA LYS A 82 10.51 14.89 -10.69
C LYS A 82 9.79 13.56 -10.92
N ASP A 83 9.18 13.01 -9.87
CA ASP A 83 8.48 11.72 -9.94
C ASP A 83 7.21 11.84 -10.79
N LEU A 84 6.48 12.96 -10.71
CA LEU A 84 5.32 13.21 -11.58
C LEU A 84 5.72 13.27 -13.06
N ASN A 85 6.82 13.96 -13.39
CA ASN A 85 7.33 14.01 -14.76
C ASN A 85 7.72 12.61 -15.25
N PHE A 86 8.39 11.81 -14.41
CA PHE A 86 8.73 10.42 -14.74
C PHE A 86 7.48 9.57 -15.01
N MET A 87 6.43 9.72 -14.21
CA MET A 87 5.15 9.05 -14.45
C MET A 87 4.51 9.49 -15.77
N THR A 88 4.58 10.77 -16.12
CA THR A 88 4.13 11.30 -17.42
C THR A 88 4.91 10.67 -18.57
N GLU A 89 6.24 10.60 -18.49
CA GLU A 89 7.07 9.98 -19.52
C GLU A 89 6.69 8.51 -19.76
N LEU A 90 6.44 7.75 -18.69
CA LEU A 90 5.98 6.36 -18.80
C LEU A 90 4.60 6.26 -19.47
N PHE A 91 3.70 7.18 -19.16
CA PHE A 91 2.35 7.22 -19.74
C PHE A 91 2.40 7.60 -21.22
N GLU A 92 3.12 8.65 -21.59
CA GLU A 92 3.30 9.10 -22.97
C GLU A 92 4.00 8.04 -23.84
N ALA A 93 4.95 7.30 -23.24
CA ALA A 93 5.60 6.17 -23.90
C ALA A 93 4.72 4.90 -23.99
N GLY A 94 3.49 4.92 -23.48
CA GLY A 94 2.57 3.79 -23.48
C GLY A 94 2.98 2.62 -22.58
N LYS A 95 3.95 2.83 -21.66
CA LYS A 95 4.44 1.80 -20.73
C LYS A 95 3.49 1.57 -19.56
N ILE A 96 2.69 2.59 -19.24
CA ILE A 96 1.62 2.51 -18.24
C ILE A 96 0.35 3.13 -18.81
N ALA A 97 -0.81 2.63 -18.37
CA ALA A 97 -2.11 3.19 -18.71
C ALA A 97 -3.01 3.20 -17.45
N PRO A 98 -3.81 4.26 -17.23
CA PRO A 98 -4.77 4.27 -16.16
C PRO A 98 -5.90 3.28 -16.46
N VAL A 99 -6.15 2.36 -15.53
CA VAL A 99 -7.34 1.51 -15.57
C VAL A 99 -8.52 2.32 -15.04
N ILE A 100 -9.40 2.74 -15.95
CA ILE A 100 -10.63 3.48 -15.61
C ILE A 100 -11.78 2.49 -15.62
N ASP A 101 -12.39 2.32 -14.45
CA ASP A 101 -13.46 1.37 -14.24
C ASP A 101 -14.82 1.94 -14.68
N LYS A 102 -15.14 3.15 -14.20
CA LYS A 102 -16.37 3.86 -14.55
C LYS A 102 -16.12 5.35 -14.72
N ARG A 103 -16.94 5.96 -15.58
CA ARG A 103 -17.03 7.40 -15.77
C ARG A 103 -18.44 7.85 -15.42
N TYR A 104 -18.54 8.92 -14.64
CA TYR A 104 -19.79 9.57 -14.28
C TYR A 104 -19.69 11.04 -14.64
N ARG A 105 -20.81 11.70 -14.94
CA ARG A 105 -20.84 13.15 -15.00
C ARG A 105 -20.72 13.73 -13.60
N LEU A 106 -20.28 14.98 -13.48
CA LEU A 106 -20.23 15.67 -12.19
C LEU A 106 -21.62 15.72 -11.52
N SER A 107 -22.69 15.78 -12.31
CA SER A 107 -24.08 15.71 -11.82
C SER A 107 -24.46 14.38 -11.18
N GLU A 108 -23.68 13.31 -11.40
CA GLU A 108 -23.91 11.94 -10.94
C GLU A 108 -22.95 11.56 -9.78
N VAL A 109 -22.46 12.57 -9.05
CA VAL A 109 -21.48 12.38 -7.96
C VAL A 109 -22.02 11.48 -6.85
N ALA A 110 -23.33 11.55 -6.55
CA ALA A 110 -23.94 10.71 -5.52
C ALA A 110 -23.89 9.22 -5.90
N GLU A 111 -24.21 8.90 -7.15
CA GLU A 111 -24.11 7.55 -7.71
C GLU A 111 -22.66 7.06 -7.75
N ALA A 112 -21.73 7.93 -8.14
CA ALA A 112 -20.30 7.62 -8.17
C ALA A 112 -19.78 7.24 -6.77
N PHE A 113 -20.15 7.99 -5.73
CA PHE A 113 -19.77 7.66 -4.34
C PHE A 113 -20.47 6.41 -3.82
N ARG A 114 -21.74 6.18 -4.18
CA ARG A 114 -22.45 4.94 -3.82
C ARG A 114 -21.72 3.73 -4.39
N TYR A 115 -21.36 3.76 -5.68
CA TYR A 115 -20.59 2.69 -6.32
C TYR A 115 -19.20 2.52 -5.69
N PHE A 116 -18.49 3.62 -5.39
CA PHE A 116 -17.20 3.57 -4.71
C PHE A 116 -17.30 2.89 -3.34
N GLY A 117 -18.34 3.22 -2.56
CA GLY A 117 -18.58 2.68 -1.23
C GLY A 117 -18.91 1.18 -1.20
N GLU A 118 -19.36 0.59 -2.31
CA GLU A 118 -19.55 -0.86 -2.44
C GLU A 118 -18.22 -1.63 -2.43
N GLY A 119 -17.08 -0.95 -2.63
CA GLY A 119 -15.75 -1.58 -2.65
C GLY A 119 -15.50 -2.45 -3.88
N LEU A 120 -16.37 -2.37 -4.89
CA LEU A 120 -16.32 -3.18 -6.11
C LEU A 120 -15.52 -2.53 -7.24
N ALA A 121 -14.99 -1.33 -7.02
CA ALA A 121 -14.29 -0.57 -8.05
C ALA A 121 -12.98 -1.26 -8.47
N ARG A 122 -12.84 -1.54 -9.77
CA ARG A 122 -11.66 -2.18 -10.39
C ARG A 122 -10.83 -1.16 -11.17
N GLY A 123 -10.24 -0.21 -10.45
CA GLY A 123 -9.45 0.87 -11.03
C GLY A 123 -9.87 2.23 -10.49
N LYS A 124 -9.77 3.26 -11.33
CA LYS A 124 -10.19 4.62 -10.99
C LYS A 124 -11.62 4.89 -11.47
N ILE A 125 -12.41 5.53 -10.62
CA ILE A 125 -13.66 6.19 -10.99
C ILE A 125 -13.33 7.62 -11.37
N VAL A 126 -13.80 8.08 -12.52
CA VAL A 126 -13.54 9.43 -13.04
C VAL A 126 -14.84 10.21 -13.16
N LEU A 127 -14.83 11.46 -12.70
CA LEU A 127 -15.92 12.40 -12.95
C LEU A 127 -15.59 13.29 -14.14
N THR A 128 -16.51 13.40 -15.10
CA THR A 128 -16.42 14.32 -16.24
C THR A 128 -17.21 15.59 -15.94
N VAL A 129 -16.60 16.75 -16.19
CA VAL A 129 -17.18 18.08 -15.96
C VAL A 129 -17.73 18.66 -17.25
#